data_AF-A0A150HD62-F1
#
_entry.id   AF-A0A150HD62-F1
#
_cell.length_a   1.000
_cell.length_b   1.000
_cell.length_c   1.000
_cell.angle_alpha   90.00
_cell.angle_beta   90.00
_cell.angle_gamma   90.00
#
_symmetry.space_group_name_H-M   'P 1'
#
loop_
_entity.id
_entity.type
_entity.pdbx_description
1 polymer ?
#
loop_
_entity_poly.entity_id
_entity_poly.type
_entity_poly.pdbx_seq_one_letter_code
_entity_poly.pdbx_strand_id
1 'polypeptide(L)'
;MIGVSLTGTPAQTLGLTSLPAELSSDGSTMISTLQQIGAAVGTAIGASLLAAGQAAGDGAVGTAQGAQWGFVFCAAAAAVALVLALSLRGRQALGPAGR
;
A
#
# COMPACT_ATOMS: atom_id res chain seq x y z
N MET A 1 2.46 8.42 11.26
CA MET A 1 1.31 7.65 11.79
C MET A 1 -0.04 8.33 11.59
N ILE A 2 -0.15 9.67 11.65
CA ILE A 2 -1.44 10.35 11.47
C ILE A 2 -2.18 9.95 10.18
N GLY A 3 -1.49 9.92 9.03
CA GLY A 3 -2.13 9.57 7.75
C GLY A 3 -2.66 8.12 7.67
N VAL A 4 -1.88 7.15 8.19
CA VAL A 4 -2.33 5.75 8.21
C VAL A 4 -3.49 5.55 9.18
N SER A 5 -3.51 6.23 10.33
CA SER A 5 -4.63 6.15 11.28
C SER A 5 -5.91 6.78 10.73
N LEU A 6 -5.80 7.89 10.00
CA LEU A 6 -6.95 8.56 9.38
C LEU A 6 -7.58 7.77 8.23
N THR A 7 -6.83 6.85 7.60
CA THR A 7 -7.30 6.09 6.43
C THR A 7 -7.59 4.63 6.76
N GLY A 8 -6.79 4.01 7.61
CA GLY A 8 -6.80 2.56 7.84
C GLY A 8 -8.10 2.05 8.48
N THR A 9 -8.51 2.62 9.61
CA THR A 9 -9.71 2.17 10.32
C THR A 9 -10.98 2.40 9.50
N PRO A 10 -11.22 3.59 8.89
CA PRO A 10 -12.40 3.77 8.04
C PRO A 10 -12.41 2.84 6.84
N ALA A 11 -11.27 2.60 6.18
CA ALA A 11 -11.19 1.69 5.04
C ALA A 11 -11.51 0.24 5.41
N GLN A 12 -11.00 -0.23 6.55
CA GLN A 12 -11.28 -1.58 7.04
C GLN A 12 -12.75 -1.74 7.42
N THR A 13 -13.30 -0.80 8.20
CA THR A 13 -14.70 -0.88 8.64
C THR A 13 -15.66 -0.80 7.45
N LEU A 14 -15.46 0.15 6.52
CA LEU A 14 -16.30 0.26 5.31
C LEU A 14 -16.21 -0.97 4.41
N GLY A 15 -15.02 -1.58 4.29
CA GLY A 15 -14.84 -2.83 3.55
C GLY A 15 -15.65 -3.97 4.15
N LEU A 16 -15.61 -4.14 5.48
CA LEU A 16 -16.34 -5.21 6.17
C LEU A 16 -17.86 -4.96 6.21
N THR A 17 -18.31 -3.72 6.39
CA THR A 17 -19.75 -3.38 6.37
C THR A 17 -20.40 -3.60 5.00
N SER A 18 -19.61 -3.67 3.91
CA SER A 18 -20.11 -4.01 2.58
C SER A 18 -20.37 -5.51 2.35
N LEU A 19 -19.99 -6.37 3.31
CA LEU A 19 -20.22 -7.82 3.28
C LEU A 19 -21.40 -8.23 4.17
N PRO A 20 -22.10 -9.34 3.84
CA PRO A 20 -23.05 -9.98 4.76
C PRO A 20 -22.38 -10.31 6.10
N ALA A 21 -23.11 -10.16 7.22
CA ALA A 21 -22.56 -10.31 8.57
C ALA A 21 -21.87 -11.67 8.79
N GLU A 22 -22.40 -12.72 8.16
CA GLU A 22 -21.87 -14.09 8.19
C GLU A 22 -20.44 -14.21 7.61
N LEU A 23 -20.05 -13.32 6.68
CA LEU A 23 -18.75 -13.35 5.99
C LEU A 23 -17.76 -12.31 6.55
N SER A 24 -18.17 -11.50 7.52
CA SER A 24 -17.33 -10.43 8.08
C SER A 24 -16.06 -10.95 8.79
N SER A 25 -16.14 -12.12 9.43
CA SER A 25 -15.00 -12.80 10.07
C SER A 25 -13.95 -13.23 9.03
N ASP A 26 -14.39 -13.85 7.95
CA ASP A 26 -13.52 -14.30 6.86
C ASP A 26 -12.92 -13.10 6.11
N GLY A 27 -13.73 -12.06 5.88
CA GLY A 27 -13.29 -10.81 5.28
C GLY A 27 -12.19 -10.11 6.09
N SER A 28 -12.30 -10.08 7.42
CA SER A 28 -11.30 -9.48 8.29
C SER A 28 -9.95 -10.22 8.22
N THR A 29 -10.02 -11.56 8.22
CA THR A 29 -8.85 -12.41 8.06
C THR A 29 -8.17 -12.18 6.71
N MET A 30 -8.95 -12.11 5.63
CA MET A 30 -8.45 -11.82 4.28
C MET A 30 -7.77 -10.45 4.19
N ILE A 31 -8.38 -9.41 4.76
CA ILE A 31 -7.79 -8.06 4.82
C ILE A 31 -6.43 -8.09 5.52
N SER A 32 -6.31 -8.83 6.62
CA SER A 32 -5.04 -8.99 7.35
C SER A 32 -3.99 -9.74 6.51
N THR A 33 -4.37 -10.83 5.85
CA THR A 33 -3.48 -11.57 4.95
C THR A 33 -2.98 -10.70 3.79
N LEU A 34 -3.86 -9.92 3.16
CA LEU A 34 -3.48 -8.99 2.09
C LEU A 34 -2.50 -7.92 2.59
N GLN A 35 -2.71 -7.39 3.80
CA GLN A 35 -1.77 -6.44 4.42
C GLN A 35 -0.40 -7.09 4.67
N GLN A 36 -0.37 -8.33 5.19
CA GLN A 36 0.88 -9.06 5.42
C GLN A 36 1.62 -9.35 4.11
N ILE A 37 0.92 -9.79 3.06
CA ILE A 37 1.50 -10.01 1.73
C ILE A 37 2.05 -8.69 1.17
N GLY A 38 1.29 -7.61 1.25
CA GLY A 38 1.73 -6.28 0.81
C GLY A 38 3.00 -5.81 1.52
N ALA A 39 3.07 -5.98 2.85
CA ALA A 39 4.25 -5.65 3.64
C ALA A 39 5.46 -6.51 3.28
N ALA A 40 5.26 -7.82 3.08
CA ALA A 40 6.32 -8.74 2.67
C ALA A 40 6.89 -8.37 1.29
N VAL A 41 6.03 -8.09 0.31
CA VAL A 41 6.44 -7.67 -1.04
C VAL A 41 7.20 -6.34 -0.99
N GLY A 42 6.70 -5.35 -0.25
CA GLY A 42 7.37 -4.06 -0.10
C GLY A 42 8.78 -4.20 0.49
N THR A 43 8.93 -5.06 1.49
CA THR A 43 10.22 -5.36 2.12
C THR A 43 11.17 -6.08 1.15
N ALA A 44 10.66 -7.07 0.40
CA ALA A 44 11.45 -7.81 -0.57
C ALA A 44 12.00 -6.88 -1.67
N ILE A 45 11.17 -5.99 -2.21
CA ILE A 45 11.59 -5.01 -3.22
C ILE A 45 12.66 -4.07 -2.64
N GLY A 46 12.44 -3.55 -1.42
CA GLY A 46 13.42 -2.68 -0.76
C GLY A 46 14.78 -3.36 -0.56
N ALA A 47 14.77 -4.62 -0.11
CA ALA A 47 15.99 -5.40 0.05
C ALA A 47 16.67 -5.68 -1.31
N SER A 48 15.91 -6.01 -2.35
CA SER A 48 16.45 -6.23 -3.70
C SER A 48 17.08 -4.98 -4.30
N LEU A 49 16.47 -3.80 -4.14
CA LEU A 49 17.02 -2.53 -4.63
C LEU A 49 18.31 -2.15 -3.90
N LEU A 50 18.35 -2.35 -2.58
CA LEU A 50 19.55 -2.13 -1.79
C LEU A 50 20.69 -3.05 -2.23
N ALA A 51 20.41 -4.35 -2.36
CA ALA A 51 21.38 -5.35 -2.81
C ALA A 51 21.88 -5.05 -4.24
N ALA A 52 20.99 -4.63 -5.14
CA ALA A 52 21.37 -4.23 -6.50
C ALA A 52 22.31 -3.02 -6.50
N GLY A 53 22.08 -2.02 -5.65
CA GLY A 53 22.98 -0.88 -5.50
C GLY A 53 24.36 -1.28 -4.96
N GLN A 54 24.39 -2.17 -3.97
CA GLN A 54 25.63 -2.71 -3.41
C GLN A 54 26.41 -3.57 -4.41
N ALA A 55 25.72 -4.26 -5.33
CA ALA A 55 26.37 -5.02 -6.39
C ALA A 55 26.95 -4.12 -7.49
N ALA A 56 26.40 -2.92 -7.69
CA ALA A 56 26.79 -2.00 -8.77
C ALA A 56 27.90 -1.01 -8.37
N GLY A 57 28.14 -0.78 -7.08
CA GLY A 57 29.12 0.20 -6.59
C GLY A 57 29.81 -0.24 -5.31
N ASP A 58 30.99 0.32 -5.04
CA ASP A 58 31.83 -0.18 -3.95
C ASP A 58 31.49 0.45 -2.59
N GLY A 59 31.48 -0.38 -1.55
CA GLY A 59 31.24 0.00 -0.15
C GLY A 59 30.06 0.97 0.08
N ALA A 60 30.36 2.13 0.66
CA ALA A 60 29.35 3.13 1.04
C ALA A 60 28.63 3.74 -0.17
N VAL A 61 29.28 3.83 -1.33
CA VAL A 61 28.71 4.44 -2.54
C VAL A 61 27.61 3.54 -3.12
N GLY A 62 27.85 2.22 -3.21
CA GLY A 62 26.83 1.27 -3.67
C GLY A 62 25.60 1.22 -2.74
N THR A 63 25.84 1.28 -1.43
CA THR A 63 24.77 1.36 -0.42
C THR A 63 23.92 2.64 -0.57
N ALA A 64 24.57 3.79 -0.78
CA ALA A 64 23.87 5.06 -1.00
C ALA A 64 23.04 5.04 -2.29
N GLN A 65 23.58 4.48 -3.37
CA GLN A 65 22.85 4.31 -4.63
C GLN A 65 21.62 3.40 -4.46
N GLY A 66 21.77 2.25 -3.82
CA GLY A 66 20.65 1.33 -3.53
C GLY A 66 19.57 2.00 -2.68
N ALA A 67 19.96 2.78 -1.67
CA ALA A 67 19.02 3.54 -0.83
C ALA A 67 18.29 4.64 -1.62
N GLN A 68 18.97 5.35 -2.53
CA GLN A 68 18.33 6.33 -3.41
C GLN A 68 17.28 5.67 -4.31
N TRP A 69 17.60 4.53 -4.92
CA TRP A 69 16.64 3.76 -5.71
C TRP A 69 15.45 3.27 -4.87
N GLY A 70 15.69 2.82 -3.64
CA GLY A 70 14.63 2.47 -2.69
C GLY A 70 13.72 3.67 -2.36
N PHE A 71 14.28 4.85 -2.18
CA PHE A 71 13.50 6.07 -1.95
C PHE A 71 12.66 6.46 -3.17
N VAL A 72 13.24 6.41 -4.37
CA VAL A 72 12.52 6.67 -5.63
C VAL A 72 11.37 5.68 -5.81
N PHE A 73 11.57 4.40 -5.49
CA PHE A 73 10.51 3.40 -5.50
C PHE A 73 9.37 3.76 -4.54
N CYS A 74 9.67 4.11 -3.29
CA CYS A 74 8.65 4.54 -2.32
C CYS A 74 7.90 5.79 -2.79
N ALA A 75 8.60 6.77 -3.37
CA ALA A 75 7.98 7.97 -3.91
C ALA A 75 7.05 7.66 -5.11
N ALA A 76 7.49 6.78 -6.01
CA ALA A 76 6.68 6.33 -7.14
C ALA A 76 5.43 5.56 -6.67
N ALA A 77 5.58 4.63 -5.71
CA ALA A 77 4.46 3.91 -5.12
C ALA A 77 3.46 4.84 -4.44
N ALA A 78 3.94 5.86 -3.71
CA ALA A 78 3.09 6.88 -3.11
C ALA A 78 2.34 7.72 -4.16
N ALA A 79 3.01 8.10 -5.26
CA ALA A 79 2.37 8.81 -6.37
C ALA A 79 1.28 7.96 -7.05
N VAL A 80 1.55 6.67 -7.31
CA VAL A 80 0.54 5.74 -7.85
C VAL A 80 -0.65 5.61 -6.90
N ALA A 81 -0.39 5.40 -5.60
CA ALA A 81 -1.45 5.33 -4.59
C ALA A 81 -2.29 6.61 -4.53
N LEU A 82 -1.65 7.78 -4.64
CA LEU A 82 -2.34 9.07 -4.68
C LEU A 82 -3.22 9.22 -5.92
N VAL A 83 -2.72 8.86 -7.11
CA VAL A 83 -3.50 8.90 -8.36
C VAL A 83 -4.70 7.95 -8.28
N LEU A 84 -4.51 6.74 -7.77
CA LEU A 84 -5.60 5.78 -7.55
C LEU A 84 -6.64 6.33 -6.56
N ALA A 85 -6.19 6.90 -5.44
CA ALA A 85 -7.09 7.48 -4.43
C ALA A 85 -7.95 8.63 -5.02
N LEU A 86 -7.34 9.52 -5.82
CA LEU A 86 -8.07 10.60 -6.49
C LEU A 86 -9.06 10.07 -7.55
N SER A 87 -8.68 9.02 -8.28
CA SER A 87 -9.52 8.39 -9.32
C SER A 87 -10.77 7.71 -8.73
N LEU A 88 -10.67 7.14 -7.52
CA LEU A 88 -11.80 6.54 -6.82
C LEU A 88 -12.81 7.58 -6.34
N ARG A 89 -12.35 8.76 -5.92
CA ARG A 89 -13.22 9.85 -5.46
C ARG A 89 -14.15 10.38 -6.57
N GLY A 90 -13.70 10.33 -7.82
CA GLY A 90 -14.54 10.71 -8.98
C GLY A 90 -15.66 9.71 -9.30
N ARG A 91 -15.57 8.44 -8.85
CA ARG A 91 -16.58 7.41 -9.13
C ARG A 91 -17.71 7.34 -8.11
N GLN A 92 -17.53 7.93 -6.93
CA GLN A 92 -18.55 7.97 -5.87
C GLN A 92 -19.67 8.98 -6.14
N ALA A 93 -19.55 9.82 -7.18
CA ALA A 93 -20.57 10.80 -7.56
C ALA A 93 -21.68 10.26 -8.49
N LEU A 94 -21.67 8.96 -8.86
CA LEU A 94 -22.60 8.37 -9.83
C LEU A 94 -23.27 7.06 -9.33
N GLY A 95 -23.66 7.02 -8.06
CA GLY A 95 -24.61 6.03 -7.54
C GLY A 95 -25.88 6.73 -7.03
N PRO A 96 -27.06 6.52 -7.63
CA PRO A 96 -28.27 7.22 -7.22
C PRO A 96 -28.64 6.88 -5.78
N ALA A 97 -28.98 7.92 -5.00
CA ALA A 97 -29.71 7.78 -3.76
C ALA A 97 -31.03 7.06 -4.06
N GLY A 98 -31.15 5.80 -3.63
CA GLY A 98 -32.25 4.95 -4.08
C GLY A 98 -32.51 3.76 -3.17
N ARG A 99 -33.08 4.07 -2.00
CA ARG A 99 -33.98 3.26 -1.14
C ARG A 99 -33.42 1.99 -0.51
#